data_AF-A0A8T3LKY7-F1
#
_entry.id   AF-A0A8T3LKY7-F1
#
_cell.length_a   1.000
_cell.length_b   1.000
_cell.length_c   1.000
_cell.angle_alpha   90.00
_cell.angle_beta   90.00
_cell.angle_gamma   90.00
#
_symmetry.space_group_name_H-M   'P 1'
#
loop_
_entity.id
_entity.type
_entity.pdbx_description
1 polymer ?
#
loop_
_entity_poly.entity_id
_entity_poly.type
_entity_poly.pdbx_seq_one_letter_code
_entity_poly.pdbx_strand_id
1 'polypeptide(L)'
;MNDREKQILKILRRNPLIQQNEIADILQISRSRVAAHIMDLMRKGLIKGKGYILTEQDYCVVVGAINMDIRGMADIRYPQAASHPGSVHCSAGGVGRNIAHNLALLRRDV
;
A
#
# COMPACT_ATOMS: atom_id res chain seq x y z
N MET A 1 -6.96 12.06 8.72
CA MET A 1 -6.92 12.69 7.38
C MET A 1 -8.35 12.72 6.84
N ASN A 2 -8.87 13.91 6.52
CA ASN A 2 -10.25 14.08 6.04
C ASN A 2 -10.37 13.68 4.56
N ASP A 3 -11.56 13.34 4.08
CA ASP A 3 -11.79 12.91 2.70
C ASP A 3 -11.47 14.01 1.69
N ARG A 4 -11.71 15.28 2.04
CA ARG A 4 -11.30 16.42 1.21
C ARG A 4 -9.78 16.53 1.07
N GLU A 5 -9.04 16.26 2.15
CA GLU A 5 -7.57 16.28 2.13
C GLU A 5 -7.02 15.14 1.24
N LYS A 6 -7.64 13.95 1.30
CA LYS A 6 -7.31 12.82 0.40
C LYS A 6 -7.54 13.18 -1.07
N GLN A 7 -8.67 13.81 -1.37
CA GLN A 7 -9.01 14.24 -2.74
C GLN A 7 -7.99 15.25 -3.27
N ILE A 8 -7.65 16.28 -2.47
CA ILE A 8 -6.65 17.29 -2.84
C ILE A 8 -5.29 16.63 -3.08
N LEU A 9 -4.82 15.75 -2.19
CA LEU A 9 -3.56 15.02 -2.40
C LEU A 9 -3.57 14.18 -3.68
N LYS A 10 -4.69 13.53 -4.01
CA LYS A 10 -4.81 12.75 -5.25
C LYS A 10 -4.71 13.63 -6.51
N ILE A 11 -5.29 14.83 -6.47
CA ILE A 11 -5.19 15.81 -7.56
C ILE A 11 -3.74 16.29 -7.68
N LEU A 12 -3.12 16.70 -6.58
CA LEU A 12 -1.72 17.17 -6.55
C LEU A 12 -0.73 16.10 -7.00
N ARG A 13 -0.96 14.81 -6.68
CA ARG A 13 -0.13 13.69 -7.17
C ARG A 13 -0.15 13.56 -8.69
N ARG A 14 -1.27 13.89 -9.34
CA ARG A 14 -1.44 13.79 -10.79
C ARG A 14 -0.93 15.04 -11.52
N ASN A 15 -1.18 16.20 -10.95
CA ASN A 15 -0.74 17.48 -11.49
C ASN A 15 -0.25 18.40 -10.36
N PRO A 16 1.05 18.39 -10.03
CA PRO A 16 1.61 19.25 -8.99
C PRO A 16 1.54 20.75 -9.30
N LEU A 17 1.39 21.13 -10.57
CA LEU A 17 1.38 22.53 -11.03
C LEU A 17 -0.02 23.13 -11.09
N ILE A 18 -1.06 22.38 -10.73
CA ILE A 18 -2.46 22.85 -10.76
C ILE A 18 -2.68 24.04 -9.82
N GLN A 19 -3.47 25.03 -10.26
CA GLN A 19 -3.79 26.18 -9.41
C GLN A 19 -4.89 25.88 -8.38
N GLN A 20 -4.90 26.61 -7.26
CA GLN A 20 -5.92 26.43 -6.21
C GLN A 20 -7.35 26.69 -6.71
N ASN A 21 -7.49 27.59 -7.69
CA ASN A 21 -8.79 27.88 -8.31
C ASN A 21 -9.30 26.66 -9.08
N GLU A 22 -8.45 26.01 -9.88
CA GLU A 22 -8.83 24.81 -10.61
C GLU A 22 -9.18 23.66 -9.67
N ILE A 23 -8.45 23.48 -8.56
CA ILE A 23 -8.82 22.50 -7.53
C ILE A 23 -10.19 22.83 -6.93
N ALA A 24 -10.48 24.11 -6.68
CA ALA A 24 -11.76 24.57 -6.17
C ALA A 24 -12.91 24.26 -7.13
N ASP A 25 -12.69 24.48 -8.44
CA ASP A 25 -13.66 24.16 -9.49
C ASP A 25 -13.89 22.64 -9.59
N ILE A 26 -12.84 21.82 -9.56
CA ILE A 26 -12.95 20.35 -9.60
C ILE A 26 -13.71 19.81 -8.38
N LEU A 27 -13.41 20.35 -7.19
CA LEU A 27 -13.98 19.85 -5.93
C LEU A 27 -15.29 20.54 -5.52
N GLN A 28 -15.72 21.55 -6.30
CA GLN A 28 -16.91 22.38 -6.07
C GLN A 28 -16.91 22.98 -4.66
N ILE A 29 -15.80 23.61 -4.28
CA ILE A 29 -15.62 24.32 -3.00
C ILE A 29 -14.94 25.66 -3.24
N SER A 30 -14.99 26.58 -2.26
CA SER A 30 -14.31 27.87 -2.41
C SER A 30 -12.78 27.71 -2.48
N ARG A 31 -12.12 28.61 -3.23
CA ARG A 31 -10.65 28.75 -3.24
C ARG A 31 -10.07 28.87 -1.82
N SER A 32 -10.72 29.64 -0.95
CA SER A 32 -10.29 29.82 0.44
C SER A 32 -10.31 28.51 1.23
N ARG A 33 -11.30 27.63 0.99
CA ARG A 33 -11.39 26.32 1.64
C ARG A 33 -10.30 25.37 1.11
N VAL A 34 -9.98 25.42 -0.18
CA VAL A 34 -8.82 24.69 -0.74
C VAL A 34 -7.52 25.16 -0.08
N ALA A 35 -7.31 26.47 0.04
CA ALA A 35 -6.13 27.04 0.68
C ALA A 35 -5.99 26.59 2.14
N ALA A 36 -7.09 26.56 2.90
CA ALA A 36 -7.10 26.06 4.27
C ALA A 36 -6.70 24.57 4.35
N HIS A 37 -7.25 23.71 3.48
CA HIS A 37 -6.87 22.30 3.43
C HIS A 37 -5.39 22.09 3.05
N ILE A 38 -4.87 22.88 2.10
CA ILE A 38 -3.44 22.83 1.73
C ILE A 38 -2.57 23.24 2.91
N MET A 39 -2.94 24.30 3.64
CA MET A 39 -2.22 24.74 4.84
C MET A 39 -2.19 23.65 5.92
N ASP A 40 -3.30 22.95 6.14
CA ASP A 40 -3.35 21.83 7.09
C ASP A 40 -2.53 20.63 6.62
N LEU A 41 -2.53 20.33 5.32
CA LEU A 41 -1.67 19.30 4.72
C LEU A 41 -0.18 19.63 4.84
N MET A 42 0.20 20.90 4.70
CA MET A 42 1.58 21.38 4.95
C MET A 42 1.95 21.23 6.43
N ARG A 43 1.06 21.62 7.36
CA ARG A 43 1.28 21.48 8.80
C ARG A 43 1.44 20.02 9.23
N LYS A 44 0.73 19.10 8.57
CA LYS A 44 0.85 17.65 8.75
C LYS A 44 2.13 17.06 8.14
N GLY A 45 2.94 17.87 7.44
CA GLY A 45 4.15 17.40 6.77
C GLY A 45 3.89 16.55 5.53
N LEU A 46 2.66 16.58 4.96
CA LEU A 46 2.32 15.86 3.72
C LEU A 46 2.68 16.65 2.46
N ILE A 47 2.79 17.98 2.59
CA ILE A 47 3.27 18.90 1.56
C ILE A 47 4.48 19.64 2.13
N LYS A 48 5.64 19.50 1.48
CA LYS A 48 6.92 20.08 1.93
C LYS A 48 7.02 21.60 1.72
N GLY A 49 6.26 22.17 0.77
CA GLY A 49 6.42 23.59 0.44
C GLY A 49 5.54 24.11 -0.69
N LYS A 50 5.91 25.31 -1.19
CA LYS A 50 5.34 25.93 -2.39
C LYS A 50 5.55 25.01 -3.61
N GLY A 51 4.63 25.06 -4.57
CA GLY A 51 4.61 24.12 -5.70
C GLY A 51 4.11 22.72 -5.34
N TYR A 52 3.51 22.55 -4.15
CA TYR A 52 2.85 21.33 -3.70
C TYR A 52 3.73 20.07 -3.76
N ILE A 53 5.02 20.22 -3.48
CA ILE A 53 5.95 19.10 -3.37
C ILE A 53 5.43 18.17 -2.27
N LEU A 54 5.00 16.98 -2.65
CA LEU A 54 4.48 16.00 -1.72
C LEU A 54 5.62 15.32 -0.99
N THR A 55 5.37 14.97 0.27
CA THR A 55 6.30 14.13 1.01
C THR A 55 6.25 12.71 0.43
N GLU A 56 7.41 12.21 0.00
CA GLU A 56 7.56 10.80 -0.35
C GLU A 56 7.13 9.98 0.86
N GLN A 57 6.25 9.00 0.62
CA GLN A 57 5.86 8.08 1.68
C GLN A 57 7.06 7.18 1.95
N ASP A 58 7.43 6.99 3.21
CA ASP A 58 8.45 6.01 3.58
C ASP A 58 7.90 4.61 3.25
N TYR A 59 8.48 3.98 2.23
CA TYR A 59 8.15 2.62 1.84
C TYR A 59 9.42 1.76 1.83
N CYS A 60 9.24 0.46 1.97
CA CYS A 60 10.30 -0.52 1.85
C CYS A 60 10.12 -1.29 0.54
N VAL A 61 11.22 -1.57 -0.15
CA VAL A 61 11.22 -2.51 -1.27
C VAL A 61 12.02 -3.72 -0.84
N VAL A 62 11.41 -4.90 -0.95
CA VAL A 62 12.08 -6.17 -0.64
C VAL A 62 12.36 -6.92 -1.94
N VAL A 63 13.65 -7.14 -2.22
CA VAL A 63 14.12 -7.95 -3.33
C VAL A 63 14.71 -9.23 -2.77
N GLY A 64 14.15 -10.38 -3.13
CA GLY A 64 14.65 -11.66 -2.64
C GLY A 64 13.80 -12.86 -3.07
N ALA A 65 14.26 -14.04 -2.70
CA ALA A 65 13.59 -15.29 -3.05
C ALA A 65 12.25 -15.46 -2.34
N ILE A 66 11.31 -16.08 -3.06
CA ILE A 66 10.02 -16.57 -2.56
C ILE A 66 9.87 -18.02 -3.01
N ASN A 67 9.39 -18.89 -2.13
CA ASN A 67 9.07 -20.28 -2.46
C ASN A 67 7.74 -20.70 -1.81
N MET A 68 7.18 -21.79 -2.31
CA MET A 68 6.00 -22.44 -1.77
C MET A 68 6.31 -23.92 -1.59
N ASP A 69 6.32 -24.38 -0.34
CA ASP A 69 6.46 -25.79 -0.03
C ASP A 69 5.09 -26.44 -0.07
N ILE A 70 4.95 -27.54 -0.82
CA ILE A 70 3.69 -28.27 -0.97
C ILE A 70 3.91 -29.70 -0.46
N ARG A 71 3.18 -30.09 0.59
CA ARG A 71 3.24 -31.41 1.20
C ARG A 71 1.90 -32.11 1.03
N GLY A 72 1.89 -33.24 0.33
CA GLY A 72 0.77 -34.18 0.30
C GLY A 72 0.93 -35.28 1.34
N MET A 73 -0.14 -35.60 2.05
CA MET A 73 -0.20 -36.71 3.01
C MET A 73 -1.45 -37.55 2.70
N ALA A 74 -1.27 -38.83 2.38
CA ALA A 74 -2.37 -39.75 2.14
C ALA A 74 -2.86 -40.37 3.45
N ASP A 75 -4.17 -40.58 3.58
CA ASP A 75 -4.79 -41.12 4.79
C ASP A 75 -4.75 -42.66 4.80
N ILE A 76 -3.58 -43.27 4.56
CA ILE A 76 -3.40 -44.73 4.45
C ILE A 76 -2.17 -45.26 5.21
N ARG A 77 -2.19 -46.57 5.52
CA ARG A 77 -0.98 -47.35 5.85
C ARG A 77 -0.43 -47.99 4.57
N TYR A 78 0.85 -47.77 4.31
CA TYR A 78 1.55 -48.20 3.10
C TYR A 78 1.83 -49.72 3.07
N PRO A 79 1.81 -50.42 1.91
CA PRO A 79 1.44 -49.96 0.56
C PRO A 79 0.05 -50.46 0.12
N GLN A 80 -0.72 -49.58 -0.56
CA GLN A 80 -1.92 -49.94 -1.34
C GLN A 80 -1.86 -49.24 -2.71
N ALA A 81 -2.07 -49.99 -3.80
CA ALA A 81 -1.96 -49.50 -5.17
C ALA A 81 -3.30 -48.94 -5.68
N ALA A 82 -3.80 -47.87 -5.06
CA ALA A 82 -5.01 -47.16 -5.49
C ALA A 82 -4.91 -45.65 -5.19
N SER A 83 -5.82 -44.86 -5.78
CA SER A 83 -6.01 -43.47 -5.39
C SER A 83 -6.70 -43.41 -4.03
N HIS A 84 -6.14 -42.62 -3.11
CA HIS A 84 -6.68 -42.47 -1.76
C HIS A 84 -6.90 -41.00 -1.40
N PRO A 85 -7.94 -40.71 -0.61
CA PRO A 85 -8.08 -39.41 0.03
C PRO A 85 -6.84 -39.06 0.87
N GLY A 86 -6.62 -37.77 1.01
CA GLY A 86 -5.52 -37.22 1.79
C GLY A 86 -5.62 -35.71 1.90
N SER A 87 -4.62 -35.11 2.52
CA SER A 87 -4.52 -33.66 2.70
C SER A 87 -3.31 -33.09 1.97
N VAL A 88 -3.46 -31.86 1.47
CA VAL A 88 -2.38 -31.06 0.90
C VAL A 88 -2.18 -29.84 1.78
N HIS A 89 -0.95 -29.65 2.25
CA HIS A 89 -0.54 -28.50 3.04
C HIS A 89 0.44 -27.66 2.22
N CYS A 90 0.16 -26.37 2.11
CA CYS A 90 1.02 -25.41 1.44
C CYS A 90 1.61 -24.44 2.46
N SER A 91 2.92 -24.21 2.41
CA SER A 91 3.61 -23.25 3.25
C SER A 91 4.42 -22.28 2.39
N ALA A 92 4.08 -21.00 2.46
CA ALA A 92 4.83 -19.95 1.78
C ALA A 92 6.09 -19.59 2.57
N GLY A 93 7.22 -19.51 1.90
CA GLY A 93 8.52 -19.22 2.48
C GLY A 93 9.37 -18.31 1.61
N GLY A 94 10.66 -18.24 1.95
CA GLY A 94 11.67 -17.49 1.22
C GLY A 94 12.06 -16.21 1.95
N VAL A 95 13.34 -15.84 1.82
CA VAL A 95 13.91 -14.69 2.54
C VAL A 95 13.17 -13.41 2.19
N GLY A 96 12.89 -13.16 0.91
CA GLY A 96 12.17 -11.96 0.47
C GLY A 96 10.75 -11.92 1.03
N ARG A 97 10.02 -13.04 0.92
CA ARG A 97 8.66 -13.15 1.47
C ARG A 97 8.63 -12.94 2.98
N ASN A 98 9.55 -13.54 3.74
CA ASN A 98 9.54 -13.44 5.20
C ASN A 98 9.89 -12.03 5.69
N ILE A 99 10.83 -11.34 5.02
CA ILE A 99 11.15 -9.94 5.32
C ILE A 99 9.94 -9.05 5.03
N ALA A 100 9.34 -9.17 3.84
CA ALA A 100 8.15 -8.40 3.47
C ALA A 100 6.98 -8.65 4.42
N HIS A 101 6.72 -9.92 4.77
CA HIS A 101 5.68 -10.30 5.73
C HIS A 101 5.89 -9.63 7.10
N ASN A 102 7.11 -9.66 7.62
CA ASN A 102 7.42 -9.06 8.92
C ASN A 102 7.33 -7.52 8.88
N LEU A 103 7.77 -6.88 7.80
CA LEU A 103 7.62 -5.43 7.60
C LEU A 103 6.14 -5.02 7.58
N ALA A 104 5.29 -5.81 6.91
CA ALA A 104 3.84 -5.58 6.90
C ALA A 104 3.23 -5.75 8.30
N LEU A 105 3.65 -6.76 9.08
CA LEU A 105 3.22 -6.93 10.49
C LEU A 105 3.63 -5.76 11.38
N LEU A 106 4.77 -5.12 11.08
CA LEU A 106 5.25 -3.89 11.71
C LEU A 106 4.58 -2.61 11.16
N ARG A 107 3.54 -2.76 10.32
CA ARG A 107 2.78 -1.67 9.71
C ARG A 107 3.63 -0.74 8.84
N ARG A 108 4.66 -1.29 8.17
CA ARG A 108 5.38 -0.61 7.10
C ARG A 108 4.68 -0.84 5.77
N ASP A 109 4.77 0.15 4.90
CA ASP A 109 4.34 0.02 3.50
C ASP A 109 5.46 -0.73 2.75
N VAL A 110 5.17 -1.93 2.26
CA VAL A 110 6.13 -2.89 1.69
C VAL A 110 5.49 -3.74 0.60
#